data_AF-A0A9W7MW69-F1
#
_entry.id   AF-A0A9W7MW69-F1
#
_cell.length_a   1.000
_cell.length_b   1.000
_cell.length_c   1.000
_cell.angle_alpha   90.00
_cell.angle_beta   90.00
_cell.angle_gamma   90.00
#
_symmetry.space_group_name_H-M   'P 1'
#
loop_
_entity.id
_entity.type
_entity.pdbx_description
1 polymer ?
#
loop_
_entity_poly.entity_id
_entity_poly.type
_entity_poly.pdbx_seq_one_letter_code
_entity_poly.pdbx_strand_id
1 'polypeptide(L)'
;MKQTIPQPKIEEEYEVTYEATIAALKRSLHLISTLNQNMATGLLNFPAPCFFMPPLVMCLYITGHLNTIFTAEHRKEILRYIYCQQNKDGGWGLYVGAHSSMFCTALNYIYMRLLGVEPDGGLDNACERARKWILDRGGVTYIPSWGKTWLAILGVYEWSGCNPMPPVTPRK
;
A
#
# COMPACT_ATOMS: atom_id res chain seq x y z
N MET A 1 -7.35 12.65 25.61
CA MET A 1 -6.86 13.75 26.47
C MET A 1 -7.40 15.06 25.91
N LYS A 2 -7.92 15.98 26.74
CA LYS A 2 -8.54 17.24 26.26
C LYS A 2 -7.45 18.30 26.10
N GLN A 3 -7.34 18.90 24.90
CA GLN A 3 -6.45 20.04 24.64
C GLN A 3 -6.90 21.24 25.49
N THR A 4 -6.02 21.73 26.34
CA THR A 4 -6.31 22.83 27.29
C THR A 4 -5.87 24.19 26.78
N ILE A 5 -4.99 24.25 25.78
CA ILE A 5 -4.54 25.53 25.20
C ILE A 5 -5.60 26.02 24.20
N PRO A 6 -6.10 27.26 24.35
CA PRO A 6 -7.09 27.84 23.44
C PRO A 6 -6.62 27.79 21.99
N GLN A 7 -7.54 27.48 21.07
CA GLN A 7 -7.24 27.52 19.64
C GLN A 7 -7.17 28.98 19.19
N PRO A 8 -6.02 29.49 18.70
CA PRO A 8 -5.97 30.82 18.11
C PRO A 8 -6.84 30.82 16.84
N LYS A 9 -7.76 31.79 16.75
CA LYS A 9 -8.49 32.08 15.50
C LYS A 9 -7.74 33.20 14.80
N ILE A 10 -7.27 32.94 13.59
CA ILE A 10 -6.61 33.92 12.74
C ILE A 10 -7.55 34.13 11.56
N GLU A 11 -8.11 35.34 11.45
CA GLU A 11 -8.90 35.75 10.29
C GLU A 11 -7.93 36.28 9.21
N GLU A 12 -8.30 36.17 7.93
CA GLU A 12 -7.40 36.40 6.77
C GLU A 12 -6.75 37.80 6.72
N GLU A 13 -7.26 38.78 7.50
CA GLU A 13 -6.87 40.19 7.46
C GLU A 13 -6.07 40.70 8.67
N TYR A 14 -5.74 39.89 9.68
CA TYR A 14 -4.95 40.36 10.85
C TYR A 14 -3.52 39.81 10.90
N GLU A 15 -2.57 40.70 11.20
CA GLU A 15 -1.16 40.39 11.47
C GLU A 15 -1.02 39.23 12.46
N VAL A 16 -0.23 38.22 12.09
CA VAL A 16 0.05 37.06 12.94
C VAL A 16 0.79 37.53 14.19
N THR A 17 0.09 37.52 15.33
CA THR A 17 0.68 37.95 16.62
C THR A 17 1.65 36.92 17.17
N TYR A 18 2.61 37.40 17.96
CA TYR A 18 3.60 36.55 18.64
C TYR A 18 2.91 35.55 19.59
N GLU A 19 1.84 35.98 20.27
CA GLU A 19 1.04 35.18 21.18
C GLU A 19 0.30 34.05 20.44
N ALA A 20 -0.28 34.35 19.27
CA ALA A 20 -0.93 33.34 18.43
C ALA A 20 0.08 32.29 17.94
N THR A 21 1.28 32.72 17.56
CA THR A 21 2.38 31.85 17.14
C THR A 21 2.83 30.93 18.27
N ILE A 22 3.04 31.46 19.48
CA ILE A 22 3.41 30.68 20.66
C ILE A 22 2.31 29.69 21.02
N ALA A 23 1.04 30.11 20.99
CA ALA A 23 -0.09 29.25 21.31
C ALA A 23 -0.19 28.08 20.31
N ALA A 24 -0.04 28.36 19.01
CA ALA A 24 -0.02 27.33 17.97
C ALA A 24 1.15 26.36 18.16
N LEU A 25 2.36 26.88 18.40
CA LEU A 25 3.57 26.06 18.61
C LEU A 25 3.42 25.16 19.85
N LYS A 26 2.95 25.70 20.98
CA LYS A 26 2.73 24.92 22.20
C LYS A 26 1.68 23.83 22.00
N ARG A 27 0.60 24.10 21.24
CA ARG A 27 -0.40 23.07 20.88
C ARG A 27 0.19 21.96 20.03
N SER A 28 0.99 22.31 19.02
CA SER A 28 1.68 21.36 18.15
C SER A 28 2.68 20.51 18.94
N LEU A 29 3.49 21.12 19.80
CA LEU A 29 4.44 20.40 20.66
C LEU A 29 3.74 19.48 21.65
N HIS A 30 2.65 19.92 22.26
CA HIS A 30 1.87 19.07 23.17
C HIS A 30 1.26 17.87 22.43
N LEU A 31 0.76 18.07 21.21
CA LEU A 31 0.24 17.00 20.37
C LEU A 31 1.35 16.00 20.00
N ILE A 32 2.47 16.48 19.47
CA ILE A 32 3.61 15.64 19.06
C ILE A 32 4.19 14.89 20.25
N SER A 33 4.37 15.56 21.40
CA SER A 33 4.85 14.92 22.63
C SER A 33 3.92 13.79 23.09
N THR A 34 2.60 14.00 23.01
CA THR A 34 1.61 12.98 23.37
C THR A 34 1.61 11.81 22.39
N LEU A 35 1.74 12.08 21.08
CA LEU A 35 1.85 11.04 20.05
C LEU A 35 3.11 10.19 20.24
N ASN A 36 4.24 10.82 20.58
CA ASN A 36 5.52 10.14 20.80
C ASN A 36 5.58 9.35 22.11
N GLN A 37 4.81 9.72 23.15
CA GLN A 37 4.80 9.00 24.43
C GLN A 37 4.02 7.68 24.38
N ASN A 38 3.05 7.54 23.47
CA ASN A 38 2.21 6.34 23.35
C ASN A 38 2.70 5.31 22.30
N MET A 39 3.72 5.65 21.52
CA MET A 39 4.34 4.73 20.56
C MET A 39 5.85 4.82 20.69
N ALA A 40 6.47 3.82 21.32
CA ALA A 40 7.88 3.56 21.08
C ALA A 40 8.03 3.38 19.56
N THR A 41 8.80 4.29 18.94
CA THR A 41 9.00 4.48 17.50
C THR A 41 7.88 5.22 16.75
N GLY A 42 8.19 6.46 16.39
CA GLY A 42 7.55 7.20 15.31
C GLY A 42 7.82 6.53 13.95
N LEU A 43 7.17 5.40 13.69
CA LEU A 43 6.76 5.09 12.34
C LEU A 43 5.54 5.96 12.07
N LEU A 44 5.80 7.17 11.57
CA LEU A 44 4.91 7.83 10.63
C LEU A 44 4.18 6.73 9.85
N ASN A 45 2.84 6.78 9.84
CA ASN A 45 2.01 6.04 8.89
C ASN A 45 2.35 6.55 7.48
N PHE A 46 3.58 6.31 7.01
CA PHE A 46 3.90 6.33 5.60
C PHE A 46 2.98 5.28 5.01
N PRO A 47 2.05 5.66 4.12
CA PRO A 47 1.25 4.68 3.43
C PRO A 47 2.22 3.68 2.82
N ALA A 48 2.20 2.45 3.32
CA ALA A 48 3.15 1.43 2.89
C ALA A 48 3.03 1.33 1.37
N PRO A 49 4.15 1.35 0.63
CA PRO A 49 4.09 1.22 -0.80
C PRO A 49 3.28 -0.02 -1.17
N CYS A 50 2.33 0.14 -2.10
CA CYS A 50 1.26 -0.81 -2.34
C CYS A 50 1.75 -2.15 -2.95
N PHE A 51 3.07 -2.38 -2.99
CA PHE A 51 3.74 -3.53 -3.57
C PHE A 51 4.57 -4.35 -2.56
N PHE A 52 4.66 -3.99 -1.27
CA PHE A 52 5.41 -4.78 -0.29
C PHE A 52 4.65 -5.99 0.26
N MET A 53 3.36 -5.81 0.55
CA MET A 53 2.53 -6.89 1.10
C MET A 53 2.26 -8.03 0.10
N PRO A 54 2.02 -7.79 -1.20
CA PRO A 54 1.76 -8.87 -2.15
C PRO A 54 2.89 -9.91 -2.23
N PRO A 55 4.18 -9.54 -2.37
CA PRO A 55 5.29 -10.49 -2.30
C PRO A 55 5.33 -11.36 -1.04
N LEU A 56 5.12 -10.77 0.14
CA LEU A 56 5.10 -11.52 1.41
C LEU A 56 4.01 -12.59 1.38
N VAL A 57 2.83 -12.23 0.88
CA VAL A 57 1.69 -13.14 0.79
C VAL A 57 1.90 -14.23 -0.26
N MET A 58 2.54 -13.91 -1.38
CA MET A 58 2.98 -14.91 -2.36
C MET A 58 3.95 -15.91 -1.71
N CYS A 59 4.96 -15.46 -0.97
CA CYS A 59 5.90 -16.33 -0.26
C CYS A 59 5.20 -17.23 0.78
N LEU A 60 4.29 -16.66 1.58
CA LEU A 60 3.54 -17.42 2.58
C LEU A 60 2.56 -18.41 1.96
N TYR A 61 1.99 -18.07 0.81
CA TYR A 61 1.16 -18.98 0.02
C TYR A 61 1.99 -20.13 -0.52
N ILE A 62 3.12 -19.85 -1.19
CA ILE A 62 4.02 -20.85 -1.77
C ILE A 62 4.57 -21.80 -0.69
N THR A 63 4.92 -21.28 0.48
CA THR A 63 5.46 -22.09 1.59
C THR A 63 4.38 -22.79 2.42
N GLY A 64 3.09 -22.56 2.15
CA GLY A 64 1.98 -23.18 2.90
C GLY A 64 1.71 -22.59 4.30
N HIS A 65 2.32 -21.46 4.65
CA HIS A 65 2.20 -20.84 5.98
C HIS A 65 1.16 -19.71 6.05
N LEU A 66 0.46 -19.42 4.94
CA LEU A 66 -0.46 -18.29 4.85
C LEU A 66 -1.50 -18.24 5.98
N ASN A 67 -2.19 -19.37 6.22
CA ASN A 67 -3.22 -19.46 7.25
C ASN A 67 -2.66 -19.53 8.68
N THR A 68 -1.38 -19.89 8.82
CA THR A 68 -0.68 -19.93 10.11
C THR A 68 -0.30 -18.52 10.57
N ILE A 69 0.12 -17.67 9.62
CA ILE A 69 0.54 -16.29 9.91
C ILE A 69 -0.63 -15.30 9.87
N PHE A 70 -1.53 -15.44 8.90
CA PHE A 70 -2.70 -14.57 8.77
C PHE A 70 -3.98 -15.27 9.21
N THR A 71 -4.44 -14.88 10.39
CA THR A 71 -5.77 -15.23 10.91
C THR A 71 -6.87 -14.64 10.02
N ALA A 72 -8.13 -15.05 10.25
CA ALA A 72 -9.27 -14.46 9.55
C ALA A 72 -9.36 -12.93 9.74
N GLU A 73 -9.11 -12.44 10.96
CA GLU A 73 -9.13 -11.00 11.25
C GLU A 73 -7.99 -10.24 10.56
N HIS A 74 -6.78 -10.83 10.51
CA HIS A 74 -5.68 -10.23 9.74
C HIS A 74 -6.07 -10.08 8.27
N ARG A 75 -6.65 -11.11 7.65
CA ARG A 75 -7.07 -11.07 6.24
C ARG A 75 -8.14 -10.01 6.00
N LYS A 76 -9.11 -9.89 6.91
CA LYS A 76 -10.17 -8.88 6.84
C LYS A 76 -9.60 -7.46 6.85
N GLU A 77 -8.70 -7.15 7.78
CA GLU A 77 -8.09 -5.83 7.87
C GLU A 77 -7.13 -5.52 6.72
N ILE A 78 -6.39 -6.52 6.25
CA ILE A 78 -5.57 -6.43 5.06
C ILE A 78 -6.41 -6.08 3.82
N LEU A 79 -7.52 -6.80 3.60
CA LEU A 79 -8.42 -6.54 2.47
C LEU A 79 -9.04 -5.14 2.59
N ARG A 80 -9.51 -4.76 3.78
CA ARG A 80 -10.01 -3.41 4.05
C ARG A 80 -8.99 -2.34 3.65
N TYR A 81 -7.72 -2.53 4.02
CA TYR A 81 -6.65 -1.61 3.67
C TYR A 81 -6.44 -1.50 2.15
N ILE A 82 -6.39 -2.62 1.43
CA ILE A 82 -6.24 -2.65 -0.03
C ILE A 82 -7.39 -1.92 -0.73
N TYR A 83 -8.64 -2.14 -0.28
CA TYR A 83 -9.82 -1.52 -0.86
C TYR A 83 -9.80 0.00 -0.68
N CYS A 84 -9.37 0.51 0.48
CA CYS A 84 -9.24 1.95 0.72
C CYS A 84 -8.24 2.65 -0.21
N GLN A 85 -7.35 1.91 -0.85
CA GLN A 85 -6.30 2.46 -1.71
C GLN A 85 -6.57 2.26 -3.20
N GLN A 86 -7.63 1.54 -3.57
CA GLN A 86 -7.96 1.37 -4.97
C GLN A 86 -8.40 2.70 -5.57
N ASN A 87 -7.78 3.07 -6.67
CA ASN A 87 -8.17 4.27 -7.41
C ASN A 87 -9.54 4.08 -8.07
N LYS A 88 -10.19 5.19 -8.42
CA LYS A 88 -11.51 5.18 -9.10
C LYS A 88 -11.49 4.43 -10.43
N ASP A 89 -10.32 4.34 -11.08
CA ASP A 89 -10.15 3.59 -12.32
C ASP A 89 -10.05 2.07 -12.11
N GLY A 90 -9.97 1.60 -10.87
CA GLY A 90 -9.85 0.18 -10.52
C GLY A 90 -8.42 -0.30 -10.30
N GLY A 91 -7.41 0.56 -10.46
CA GLY A 91 -6.01 0.19 -10.27
C GLY A 91 -5.40 0.66 -8.94
N TRP A 92 -4.10 0.37 -8.77
CA TRP A 92 -3.28 0.86 -7.66
C TRP A 92 -2.00 1.49 -8.19
N GLY A 93 -1.56 2.56 -7.53
CA GLY A 93 -0.28 3.22 -7.77
C GLY A 93 0.84 2.72 -6.85
N LEU A 94 2.03 3.30 -7.00
CA LEU A 94 3.20 2.97 -6.17
C LEU A 94 3.04 3.41 -4.71
N TYR A 95 2.26 4.47 -4.50
CA TYR A 95 1.86 5.01 -3.20
C TYR A 95 0.40 5.44 -3.27
N VAL A 96 -0.21 5.69 -2.12
CA VAL A 96 -1.62 6.09 -2.03
C VAL A 96 -1.86 7.39 -2.78
N GLY A 97 -2.85 7.38 -3.68
CA GLY A 97 -3.20 8.52 -4.54
C GLY A 97 -2.34 8.68 -5.79
N ALA A 98 -1.29 7.87 -5.98
CA ALA A 98 -0.55 7.84 -7.24
C ALA A 98 -1.38 7.24 -8.37
N HIS A 99 -1.05 7.59 -9.61
CA HIS A 99 -1.65 6.97 -10.79
C HIS A 99 -1.45 5.45 -10.79
N SER A 100 -2.50 4.75 -11.25
CA SER A 100 -2.50 3.30 -11.34
C SER A 100 -1.40 2.79 -12.28
N SER A 101 -0.70 1.74 -11.88
CA SER A 101 0.36 1.11 -12.66
C SER A 101 0.10 -0.38 -12.85
N MET A 102 0.63 -0.96 -13.94
CA MET A 102 0.51 -2.40 -14.21
C MET A 102 1.13 -3.23 -13.08
N PHE A 103 2.27 -2.78 -12.55
CA PHE A 103 2.96 -3.44 -11.46
C PHE A 103 2.08 -3.57 -10.21
N CYS A 104 1.64 -2.43 -9.66
CA CYS A 104 0.88 -2.43 -8.41
C CYS A 104 -0.52 -3.02 -8.59
N THR A 105 -1.17 -2.78 -9.73
CA THR A 105 -2.52 -3.32 -9.98
C THR A 105 -2.50 -4.84 -10.12
N ALA A 106 -1.54 -5.40 -10.87
CA ALA A 106 -1.42 -6.85 -11.02
C ALA A 106 -1.08 -7.52 -9.68
N LEU A 107 -0.14 -6.97 -8.92
CA LEU A 107 0.24 -7.50 -7.61
C LEU A 107 -0.93 -7.44 -6.62
N ASN A 108 -1.68 -6.34 -6.54
CA ASN A 108 -2.83 -6.24 -5.64
C ASN A 108 -4.01 -7.12 -6.09
N TYR A 109 -4.22 -7.31 -7.40
CA TYR A 109 -5.19 -8.28 -7.90
C TYR A 109 -4.84 -9.69 -7.41
N ILE A 110 -3.61 -10.14 -7.64
CA ILE A 110 -3.15 -11.47 -7.20
C ILE A 110 -3.21 -11.58 -5.68
N TYR A 111 -2.85 -10.51 -4.97
CA TYR A 111 -2.92 -10.47 -3.51
C TYR A 111 -4.33 -10.78 -3.02
N MET A 112 -5.35 -10.09 -3.55
CA MET A 112 -6.74 -10.39 -3.22
C MET A 112 -7.13 -11.83 -3.57
N ARG A 113 -6.68 -12.36 -4.73
CA ARG A 113 -6.95 -13.75 -5.12
C ARG A 113 -6.37 -14.76 -4.15
N LEU A 114 -5.11 -14.57 -3.72
CA LEU A 114 -4.45 -15.47 -2.77
C LEU A 114 -5.08 -15.41 -1.35
N LEU A 115 -5.70 -14.28 -1.01
CA LEU A 115 -6.45 -14.13 0.23
C LEU A 115 -7.87 -14.71 0.17
N GLY A 116 -8.28 -15.29 -0.96
CA GLY A 116 -9.57 -15.95 -1.13
C GLY A 116 -10.69 -15.04 -1.66
N VAL A 117 -10.35 -13.89 -2.25
CA VAL A 117 -11.34 -13.06 -2.95
C VAL A 117 -11.61 -13.65 -4.34
N GLU A 118 -12.89 -13.83 -4.66
CA GLU A 118 -13.33 -14.31 -5.96
C GLU A 118 -13.02 -13.32 -7.11
N PRO A 119 -12.90 -13.78 -8.37
CA PRO A 119 -12.52 -12.93 -9.50
C PRO A 119 -13.45 -11.74 -9.74
N ASP A 120 -14.72 -11.89 -9.39
CA ASP A 120 -15.82 -10.95 -9.47
C ASP A 120 -16.20 -10.37 -8.08
N GLY A 121 -15.40 -10.66 -7.06
CA GLY A 121 -15.67 -10.28 -5.67
C GLY A 121 -14.87 -9.07 -5.16
N GLY A 122 -14.88 -8.95 -3.83
CA GLY A 122 -14.28 -7.84 -3.09
C GLY A 122 -15.23 -6.67 -2.89
N LEU A 123 -14.84 -5.71 -2.06
CA LEU A 123 -15.65 -4.52 -1.80
C LEU A 123 -15.86 -3.73 -3.10
N ASP A 124 -17.10 -3.45 -3.45
CA ASP A 124 -17.50 -2.79 -4.69
C ASP A 124 -16.97 -3.46 -5.97
N ASN A 125 -16.82 -4.78 -5.99
CA ASN A 125 -16.20 -5.53 -7.10
C ASN A 125 -14.74 -5.11 -7.37
N ALA A 126 -13.99 -4.76 -6.32
CA ALA A 126 -12.60 -4.35 -6.42
C ALA A 126 -11.73 -5.31 -7.27
N CYS A 127 -11.95 -6.62 -7.14
CA CYS A 127 -11.19 -7.63 -7.88
C CYS A 127 -11.52 -7.60 -9.38
N GLU A 128 -12.80 -7.47 -9.72
CA GLU A 128 -13.27 -7.36 -11.10
C GLU A 128 -12.71 -6.12 -11.79
N ARG A 129 -12.80 -4.95 -11.13
CA ARG A 129 -12.29 -3.69 -11.67
C ARG A 129 -10.79 -3.73 -11.91
N ALA A 130 -10.04 -4.34 -10.99
CA ALA A 130 -8.60 -4.55 -11.14
C ALA A 130 -8.29 -5.40 -12.37
N ARG A 131 -8.99 -6.52 -12.53
CA ARG A 131 -8.85 -7.40 -13.70
C ARG A 131 -9.18 -6.67 -14.99
N LYS A 132 -10.27 -5.91 -15.01
CA LYS A 132 -10.64 -5.09 -16.17
C LYS A 132 -9.56 -4.08 -16.51
N TRP A 133 -9.07 -3.33 -15.52
CA TRP A 133 -8.00 -2.34 -15.69
C TRP A 133 -6.73 -2.94 -16.30
N ILE A 134 -6.35 -4.15 -15.86
CA ILE A 134 -5.20 -4.91 -16.37
C ILE A 134 -5.43 -5.30 -17.84
N LEU A 135 -6.57 -5.90 -18.15
CA LEU A 135 -6.89 -6.38 -19.51
C LEU A 135 -6.99 -5.22 -20.51
N ASP A 136 -7.62 -4.12 -20.13
CA ASP A 136 -7.76 -2.92 -20.97
C ASP A 136 -6.40 -2.27 -21.34
N ARG A 137 -5.31 -2.62 -20.64
CA ARG A 137 -3.95 -2.09 -20.83
C ARG A 137 -2.96 -3.13 -21.38
N GLY A 138 -3.48 -4.15 -22.06
CA GLY A 138 -2.66 -5.18 -22.72
C GLY A 138 -2.23 -6.33 -21.80
N GLY A 139 -2.71 -6.36 -20.56
CA GLY A 139 -2.45 -7.44 -19.62
C GLY A 139 -1.07 -7.38 -18.96
N VAL A 140 -0.77 -8.43 -18.20
CA VAL A 140 0.44 -8.51 -17.37
C VAL A 140 1.75 -8.63 -18.15
N THR A 141 1.71 -8.78 -19.48
CA THR A 141 2.91 -8.81 -20.33
C THR A 141 3.68 -7.48 -20.31
N TYR A 142 2.99 -6.37 -20.04
CA TYR A 142 3.54 -5.02 -19.89
C TYR A 142 4.04 -4.73 -18.46
N ILE A 143 4.03 -5.71 -17.56
CA ILE A 143 4.53 -5.52 -16.20
C ILE A 143 6.06 -5.30 -16.20
N PRO A 144 6.60 -4.41 -15.34
CA PRO A 144 8.04 -4.24 -15.19
C PRO A 144 8.77 -5.53 -14.78
N SER A 145 10.09 -5.56 -14.98
CA SER A 145 10.94 -6.75 -14.73
C SER A 145 10.74 -7.37 -13.34
N TRP A 146 10.66 -6.55 -12.28
CA TRP A 146 10.37 -7.03 -10.93
C TRP A 146 9.02 -7.73 -10.81
N GLY A 147 8.00 -7.25 -11.52
CA GLY A 147 6.71 -7.91 -11.58
C GLY A 147 6.79 -9.26 -12.26
N LYS A 148 7.50 -9.35 -13.39
CA LYS A 148 7.72 -10.61 -14.10
C LYS A 148 8.38 -11.66 -13.20
N THR A 149 9.40 -11.25 -12.43
CA THR A 149 10.05 -12.12 -11.45
C THR A 149 9.05 -12.66 -10.42
N TRP A 150 8.21 -11.82 -9.81
CA TRP A 150 7.20 -12.28 -8.83
C TRP A 150 6.14 -13.20 -9.46
N LEU A 151 5.69 -12.90 -10.67
CA LEU A 151 4.76 -13.77 -11.40
C LEU A 151 5.39 -15.13 -11.74
N ALA A 152 6.68 -15.16 -12.08
CA ALA A 152 7.41 -16.38 -12.35
C ALA A 152 7.66 -17.21 -11.08
N ILE A 153 7.97 -16.55 -9.94
CA ILE A 153 8.04 -17.20 -8.62
C ILE A 153 6.71 -17.86 -8.26
N LEU A 154 5.58 -17.20 -8.56
CA LEU A 154 4.25 -17.74 -8.33
C LEU A 154 3.85 -18.84 -9.34
N GLY A 155 4.60 -19.02 -10.43
CA GLY A 155 4.31 -20.01 -11.47
C GLY A 155 3.23 -19.60 -12.46
N VAL A 156 2.90 -18.31 -12.56
CA VAL A 156 1.88 -17.76 -13.49
C VAL A 156 2.49 -16.98 -14.65
N TYR A 157 3.81 -17.01 -14.78
CA TYR A 157 4.57 -16.41 -15.88
C TYR A 157 5.84 -17.24 -16.14
N GLU A 158 6.18 -17.43 -17.42
CA GLU A 158 7.35 -18.22 -17.81
C GLU A 158 8.67 -17.50 -17.46
N TRP A 159 9.61 -18.21 -16.82
CA TRP A 159 10.93 -17.68 -16.48
C TRP A 159 11.72 -17.19 -17.70
N SER A 160 11.48 -17.78 -18.87
CA SER A 160 12.07 -17.37 -20.15
C SER A 160 11.67 -15.95 -20.57
N GLY A 161 10.55 -15.42 -20.06
CA GLY A 161 10.11 -14.06 -20.29
C GLY A 161 10.73 -13.01 -19.36
N CYS A 162 11.58 -13.43 -18.42
CA CYS A 162 12.32 -12.55 -17.50
C CYS A 162 13.73 -12.27 -18.05
N ASN A 163 14.22 -11.05 -17.86
CA ASN A 163 15.63 -10.76 -18.14
C ASN A 163 16.51 -11.60 -17.18
N PRO A 164 17.58 -12.25 -17.67
CA PRO A 164 18.47 -13.03 -16.82
C PRO A 164 19.04 -12.19 -15.67
N MET A 165 18.96 -12.74 -14.45
CA MET A 165 19.59 -12.18 -13.26
C MET A 165 20.76 -13.08 -12.87
N PRO A 166 21.96 -12.85 -13.44
CA PRO A 166 23.09 -13.72 -13.17
C PRO A 166 23.48 -13.65 -11.69
N PRO A 167 23.78 -14.80 -11.04
CA PRO A 167 24.15 -14.84 -9.62
C PRO A 167 25.53 -14.22 -9.36
N VAL A 168 26.35 -14.07 -10.41
CA VAL A 168 27.67 -13.44 -10.36
C VAL A 168 27.76 -12.39 -11.45
N THR A 169 28.25 -11.21 -11.10
CA THR A 169 28.68 -10.23 -12.10
C THR A 169 29.87 -10.83 -12.87
N PRO A 170 29.88 -10.80 -14.21
CA PRO A 170 31.04 -11.22 -14.98
C PRO A 170 32.26 -10.43 -14.51
N ARG A 171 33.34 -11.12 -14.13
CA ARG A 171 34.62 -10.44 -13.92
C ARG A 171 35.07 -9.90 -15.28
N LYS A 172 35.31 -8.59 -15.35
CA LYS A 172 35.97 -7.96 -16.49
C LYS A 172 37.43 -8.38 -16.54
#